data_AF-A0A0B0ES25-F1
#
_entry.id   AF-A0A0B0ES25-F1
#
_cell.length_a   1.000
_cell.length_b   1.000
_cell.length_c   1.000
_cell.angle_alpha   90.00
_cell.angle_beta   90.00
_cell.angle_gamma   90.00
#
_symmetry.space_group_name_H-M   'P 1'
#
loop_
_entity.id
_entity.type
_entity.pdbx_description
1 polymer ?
#
loop_
_entity_poly.entity_id
_entity_poly.type
_entity_poly.pdbx_seq_one_letter_code
_entity_poly.pdbx_strand_id
1 'polypeptide(L)'
;MQPCASISLTSAGQSRFTKLFAGESGIDPYTREVSDVYQDIFGEGSFIGKGIYDVDAFRQAVDGRFPENLILSHDLLESAYARSALVTDVDLIEEHPVSYAIEASRRHRWIRGDWQIAGWLLPRVPGPLGPNGSKAKRQLNPLTALSMWKILDNLRRSLVPPSLIVLLTGGWLFAPVSALFWTLLVAGVVFLPTLLGAAIELMRKPEERDWLVHLILTSKSTSRPIMLSLLTLILLPYDTLICLNAILRSGVRMLFTRRGLLLWHMRSYANRNACRTLSDFFMEMWIAPVLAMVLALALWISQSAELLFCAPFLLLWLISPVIGWWISIPLSPPVLDLTVDQRLFLRTSARRTWRFFAQFVGPQDNWLPPDNFQEYPAPVIASRTSPTNIGMSLLADLAAYDFGYICAGEFLRLAKNTLATMEKLERYRGHFYNWYDTRTLKPLCPQYISSVDSGNLVGCLLTLQAG
;
A
#
# COMPACT_ATOMS: atom_id res chain seq x y z
N MET A 1 1.59 5.70 -17.93
CA MET A 1 0.75 6.25 -16.83
C MET A 1 0.83 5.31 -15.65
N GLN A 2 1.23 5.82 -14.49
CA GLN A 2 1.36 5.07 -13.24
C GLN A 2 0.13 5.36 -12.36
N PRO A 3 -0.74 4.38 -12.09
CA PRO A 3 -1.80 4.52 -11.10
C PRO A 3 -1.25 4.71 -9.69
N CYS A 4 -2.05 5.31 -8.80
CA CYS A 4 -1.82 5.26 -7.36
C CYS A 4 -1.77 3.80 -6.88
N ALA A 5 -0.86 3.50 -5.97
CA ALA A 5 -0.74 2.17 -5.37
C ALA A 5 -1.28 2.21 -3.94
N SER A 6 -2.47 1.65 -3.76
CA SER A 6 -3.17 1.61 -2.48
C SER A 6 -3.10 0.22 -1.88
N ILE A 7 -3.00 0.12 -0.55
CA ILE A 7 -2.87 -1.17 0.13
C ILE A 7 -4.25 -1.74 0.45
N SER A 8 -4.45 -3.02 0.16
CA SER A 8 -5.69 -3.72 0.46
C SER A 8 -6.03 -3.64 1.96
N LEU A 9 -7.28 -3.28 2.27
CA LEU A 9 -7.85 -3.28 3.63
C LEU A 9 -7.71 -4.64 4.32
N THR A 10 -7.87 -5.74 3.57
CA THR A 10 -7.75 -7.09 4.12
C THR A 10 -6.31 -7.45 4.47
N SER A 11 -5.33 -6.82 3.81
CA SER A 11 -3.89 -7.01 4.07
C SER A 11 -3.37 -6.11 5.19
N ALA A 12 -3.91 -4.90 5.34
CA ALA A 12 -3.47 -3.92 6.33
C ALA A 12 -3.63 -4.41 7.78
N GLY A 13 -4.63 -5.24 8.04
CA GLY A 13 -4.94 -5.76 9.38
C GLY A 13 -4.23 -7.05 9.80
N GLN A 14 -3.43 -7.69 8.94
CA GLN A 14 -2.97 -9.06 9.15
C GLN A 14 -1.89 -9.25 10.20
N SER A 15 -1.13 -8.21 10.55
CA SER A 15 -0.12 -8.26 11.62
C SER A 15 0.06 -6.86 12.23
N ARG A 16 0.81 -6.75 13.33
CA ARG A 16 1.21 -5.43 13.83
C ARG A 16 2.13 -4.75 12.81
N PHE A 17 3.01 -5.51 12.16
CA PHE A 17 3.88 -5.04 11.10
C PHE A 17 3.08 -4.38 9.97
N THR A 18 2.04 -5.03 9.43
CA THR A 18 1.21 -4.42 8.38
C THR A 18 0.52 -3.15 8.87
N LYS A 19 -0.03 -3.14 10.09
CA LYS A 19 -0.68 -1.93 10.65
C LYS A 19 0.29 -0.73 10.75
N LEU A 20 1.56 -0.99 11.03
CA LEU A 20 2.57 0.06 11.15
C LEU A 20 3.13 0.50 9.79
N PHE A 21 3.40 -0.44 8.89
CA PHE A 21 4.09 -0.17 7.63
C PHE A 21 3.14 0.16 6.48
N ALA A 22 1.91 -0.36 6.46
CA ALA A 22 0.95 -0.09 5.38
C ALA A 22 0.42 1.35 5.38
N GLY A 23 0.29 1.99 6.54
CA GLY A 23 -0.27 3.35 6.62
C GLY A 23 -1.76 3.40 6.38
N GLU A 24 -2.23 4.44 5.69
CA GLU A 24 -3.64 4.60 5.35
C GLU A 24 -4.02 3.60 4.26
N SER A 25 -4.88 2.65 4.61
CA SER A 25 -5.37 1.61 3.71
C SER A 25 -6.80 1.90 3.27
N GLY A 26 -7.13 1.63 2.02
CA GLY A 26 -8.45 1.89 1.44
C GLY A 26 -8.37 2.70 0.15
N ILE A 27 -9.54 3.01 -0.40
CA ILE A 27 -9.70 3.97 -1.50
C ILE A 27 -10.23 5.25 -0.86
N ASP A 28 -9.64 6.40 -1.18
CA ASP A 28 -10.19 7.70 -0.81
C ASP A 28 -11.01 8.26 -1.99
N PRO A 29 -12.36 8.14 -1.93
CA PRO A 29 -13.20 8.54 -3.05
C PRO A 29 -13.38 10.06 -3.16
N TYR A 30 -13.01 10.82 -2.12
CA TYR A 30 -13.35 12.23 -1.99
C TYR A 30 -12.18 13.16 -2.22
N THR A 31 -10.98 12.79 -1.75
CA THR A 31 -9.88 13.75 -1.73
C THR A 31 -8.98 13.71 -2.97
N ARG A 32 -8.94 12.61 -3.75
CA ARG A 32 -8.29 12.40 -5.09
C ARG A 32 -6.91 13.02 -5.37
N GLU A 33 -6.33 13.78 -4.46
CA GLU A 33 -5.06 14.49 -4.59
C GLU A 33 -4.00 13.69 -3.85
N VAL A 34 -3.33 12.81 -4.59
CA VAL A 34 -2.09 12.19 -4.13
C VAL A 34 -0.95 13.00 -4.73
N SER A 35 -0.24 13.75 -3.87
CA SER A 35 0.96 14.50 -4.29
C SER A 35 2.12 13.55 -4.52
N ASP A 36 2.74 13.63 -5.70
CA ASP A 36 4.03 13.02 -5.98
C ASP A 36 5.05 14.11 -6.26
N VAL A 37 6.08 14.19 -5.42
CA VAL A 37 7.09 15.25 -5.46
C VAL A 37 7.77 15.34 -6.83
N TYR A 38 7.96 14.21 -7.53
CA TYR A 38 8.60 14.23 -8.85
C TYR A 38 7.65 14.74 -9.94
N GLN A 39 6.38 14.31 -9.89
CA GLN A 39 5.34 14.79 -10.80
C GLN A 39 5.05 16.27 -10.58
N ASP A 40 4.91 16.72 -9.33
CA ASP A 40 4.50 18.08 -9.00
C ASP A 40 5.60 19.11 -9.30
N ILE A 41 6.86 18.76 -9.05
CA ILE A 41 7.99 19.69 -9.26
C ILE A 41 8.58 19.59 -10.66
N PHE A 42 8.68 18.37 -11.22
CA PHE A 42 9.41 18.12 -12.48
C PHE A 42 8.51 17.64 -13.63
N GLY A 43 7.22 17.41 -13.40
CA GLY A 43 6.29 16.91 -14.41
C GLY A 43 6.50 15.44 -14.80
N GLU A 44 7.26 14.67 -14.01
CA GLU A 44 7.64 13.30 -14.33
C GLU A 44 7.46 12.37 -13.12
N GLY A 45 6.55 11.41 -13.23
CA GLY A 45 6.34 10.37 -12.23
C GLY A 45 7.41 9.28 -12.26
N SER A 46 7.25 8.27 -11.40
CA SER A 46 8.12 7.07 -11.39
C SER A 46 7.28 5.83 -11.66
N PHE A 47 7.72 4.97 -12.58
CA PHE A 47 7.03 3.71 -12.86
C PHE A 47 7.47 2.66 -11.83
N ILE A 48 6.50 1.93 -11.28
CA ILE A 48 6.72 0.88 -10.27
C ILE A 48 6.38 -0.51 -10.80
N GLY A 49 6.48 -0.71 -12.12
CA GLY A 49 6.29 -2.02 -12.77
C GLY A 49 4.83 -2.36 -13.08
N LYS A 50 3.87 -1.50 -12.71
CA LYS A 50 2.44 -1.71 -12.96
C LYS A 50 1.78 -0.40 -13.40
N GLY A 51 1.28 -0.36 -14.63
CA GLY A 51 0.65 0.84 -15.14
C GLY A 51 0.01 0.65 -16.50
N ILE A 52 -0.59 1.72 -16.99
CA ILE A 52 -1.27 1.80 -18.28
C ILE A 52 -0.30 2.48 -19.25
N TYR A 53 0.01 1.84 -20.38
CA TYR A 53 0.92 2.39 -21.37
C TYR A 53 0.50 2.03 -22.79
N ASP A 54 0.84 2.90 -23.73
CA ASP A 54 0.76 2.63 -25.14
C ASP A 54 1.91 1.67 -25.51
N VAL A 55 1.54 0.50 -26.05
CA VAL A 55 2.48 -0.59 -26.33
C VAL A 55 3.49 -0.18 -27.39
N ASP A 56 3.08 0.55 -28.42
CA ASP A 56 3.94 0.94 -29.53
C ASP A 56 4.92 2.03 -29.09
N ALA A 57 4.45 3.02 -28.35
CA ALA A 57 5.31 4.08 -27.78
C ALA A 57 6.32 3.51 -26.79
N PHE A 58 5.88 2.60 -25.91
CA PHE A 58 6.77 1.95 -24.95
C PHE A 58 7.83 1.13 -25.69
N ARG A 59 7.43 0.30 -26.65
CA ARG A 59 8.36 -0.50 -27.46
C ARG A 59 9.37 0.39 -28.18
N GLN A 60 8.93 1.50 -28.79
CA GLN A 60 9.85 2.43 -29.45
C GLN A 60 10.90 3.03 -28.50
N ALA A 61 10.55 3.23 -27.23
CA ALA A 61 11.45 3.79 -26.22
C ALA A 61 12.48 2.78 -25.69
N VAL A 62 12.08 1.53 -25.45
CA VAL A 62 12.92 0.53 -24.74
C VAL A 62 13.43 -0.63 -25.59
N ASP A 63 12.81 -0.96 -26.72
CA ASP A 63 13.19 -2.11 -27.54
C ASP A 63 14.65 -2.01 -28.03
N GLY A 64 15.40 -3.08 -27.82
CA GLY A 64 16.83 -3.14 -28.15
C GLY A 64 17.71 -2.12 -27.42
N ARG A 65 17.29 -1.50 -26.31
CA ARG A 65 18.13 -0.50 -25.58
C ARG A 65 18.97 -1.10 -24.46
N PHE A 66 18.57 -2.25 -23.94
CA PHE A 66 19.15 -2.82 -22.73
C PHE A 66 20.03 -4.05 -23.03
N PRO A 67 21.07 -4.29 -22.20
CA PRO A 67 21.84 -5.53 -22.25
C PRO A 67 20.99 -6.71 -21.77
N GLU A 68 21.12 -7.85 -22.44
CA GLU A 68 20.47 -9.08 -21.99
C GLU A 68 21.06 -9.57 -20.65
N ASN A 69 20.21 -10.18 -19.84
CA ASN A 69 20.60 -10.89 -18.61
C ASN A 69 21.30 -10.05 -17.54
N LEU A 70 21.11 -8.72 -17.52
CA LEU A 70 21.71 -7.84 -16.51
C LEU A 70 20.70 -7.28 -15.49
N ILE A 71 19.57 -6.77 -15.95
CA ILE A 71 18.67 -5.92 -15.17
C ILE A 71 17.58 -6.77 -14.50
N LEU A 72 17.68 -6.96 -13.18
CA LEU A 72 16.66 -7.66 -12.39
C LEU A 72 15.41 -6.81 -12.16
N SER A 73 15.58 -5.52 -11.86
CA SER A 73 14.50 -4.56 -11.62
C SER A 73 14.56 -3.50 -12.71
N HIS A 74 13.57 -3.50 -13.60
CA HIS A 74 13.56 -2.67 -14.80
C HIS A 74 12.71 -1.41 -14.63
N ASP A 75 11.76 -1.41 -13.69
CA ASP A 75 10.73 -0.38 -13.50
C ASP A 75 11.28 1.07 -13.59
N LEU A 76 12.31 1.38 -12.81
CA LEU A 76 12.90 2.72 -12.79
C LEU A 76 13.58 3.08 -14.13
N LEU A 77 14.34 2.15 -14.71
CA LEU A 77 14.99 2.37 -16.00
C LEU A 77 13.96 2.52 -17.13
N GLU A 78 12.91 1.71 -17.13
CA GLU A 78 11.85 1.81 -18.13
C GLU A 78 11.12 3.16 -18.02
N SER A 79 10.80 3.64 -16.82
CA SER A 79 10.29 5.02 -16.69
C SER A 79 11.28 6.07 -17.16
N ALA A 80 12.58 5.85 -16.98
CA ALA A 80 13.58 6.82 -17.39
C ALA A 80 13.70 6.92 -18.93
N TYR A 81 13.40 5.84 -19.66
CA TYR A 81 13.41 5.81 -21.13
C TYR A 81 12.05 6.18 -21.73
N ALA A 82 10.97 5.58 -21.26
CA ALA A 82 9.62 5.77 -21.78
C ALA A 82 8.91 7.00 -21.21
N ARG A 83 9.42 7.56 -20.11
CA ARG A 83 8.75 8.54 -19.23
C ARG A 83 7.49 7.97 -18.60
N SER A 84 7.19 8.42 -17.40
CA SER A 84 5.95 8.07 -16.70
C SER A 84 5.33 9.32 -16.11
N ALA A 85 4.02 9.32 -16.01
CA ALA A 85 3.24 10.33 -15.30
C ALA A 85 2.31 9.63 -14.31
N LEU A 86 2.14 10.22 -13.13
CA LEU A 86 1.19 9.74 -12.13
C LEU A 86 -0.25 10.00 -12.61
N VAL A 87 -1.13 9.03 -12.37
CA VAL A 87 -2.57 9.12 -12.60
C VAL A 87 -3.24 8.92 -11.25
N THR A 88 -3.81 10.00 -10.72
CA THR A 88 -4.34 10.05 -9.34
C THR A 88 -5.78 9.57 -9.21
N ASP A 89 -6.51 9.44 -10.31
CA ASP A 89 -7.90 9.00 -10.37
C ASP A 89 -8.06 7.48 -10.58
N VAL A 90 -6.94 6.74 -10.62
CA VAL A 90 -6.92 5.28 -10.72
C VAL A 90 -6.11 4.69 -9.57
N ASP A 91 -6.76 3.86 -8.76
CA ASP A 91 -6.13 3.10 -7.68
C ASP A 91 -5.87 1.65 -8.08
N LEU A 92 -4.62 1.23 -7.93
CA LEU A 92 -4.20 -0.16 -8.02
C LEU A 92 -4.02 -0.73 -6.62
N ILE A 93 -4.83 -1.74 -6.29
CA ILE A 93 -4.79 -2.37 -4.97
C ILE A 93 -3.70 -3.43 -4.94
N GLU A 94 -2.75 -3.28 -4.01
CA GLU A 94 -1.68 -4.25 -3.74
C GLU A 94 -1.79 -4.88 -2.35
N GLU A 95 -1.25 -6.09 -2.25
CA GLU A 95 -1.06 -6.76 -0.97
C GLU A 95 0.24 -6.30 -0.31
N HIS A 96 0.15 -5.92 0.97
CA HIS A 96 1.33 -5.63 1.78
C HIS A 96 1.88 -6.91 2.43
N PRO A 97 3.22 -7.08 2.55
CA PRO A 97 3.80 -8.23 3.23
C PRO A 97 3.36 -8.33 4.69
N VAL A 98 3.10 -9.56 5.13
CA VAL A 98 2.56 -9.88 6.45
C VAL A 98 3.60 -9.96 7.57
N SER A 99 4.88 -9.99 7.23
CA SER A 99 5.97 -10.06 8.20
C SER A 99 7.17 -9.24 7.74
N TYR A 100 7.95 -8.79 8.70
CA TYR A 100 9.17 -8.05 8.44
C TYR A 100 10.23 -8.89 7.70
N ALA A 101 10.28 -10.20 7.94
CA ALA A 101 11.17 -11.13 7.24
C ALA A 101 10.86 -11.17 5.73
N ILE A 102 9.58 -11.21 5.34
CA ILE A 102 9.17 -11.15 3.93
C ILE A 102 9.53 -9.81 3.30
N GLU A 103 9.33 -8.71 4.02
CA GLU A 103 9.72 -7.37 3.54
C GLU A 103 11.24 -7.26 3.34
N ALA A 104 12.05 -7.81 4.25
CA ALA A 104 13.51 -7.87 4.09
C ALA A 104 13.92 -8.64 2.82
N SER A 105 13.22 -9.72 2.45
CA SER A 105 13.44 -10.42 1.17
C SER A 105 13.09 -9.55 -0.05
N ARG A 106 11.99 -8.78 0.01
CA ARG A 106 11.59 -7.85 -1.06
C ARG A 106 12.64 -6.75 -1.22
N ARG A 107 13.00 -6.08 -0.13
CA ARG A 107 14.03 -5.03 -0.12
C ARG A 107 15.38 -5.54 -0.60
N HIS A 108 15.80 -6.72 -0.17
CA HIS A 108 17.03 -7.35 -0.69
C HIS A 108 16.98 -7.55 -2.22
N ARG A 109 15.82 -7.90 -2.78
CA ARG A 109 15.65 -8.03 -4.24
C ARG A 109 15.77 -6.68 -4.94
N TRP A 110 15.11 -5.64 -4.43
CA TRP A 110 15.15 -4.30 -4.99
C TRP A 110 16.55 -3.70 -4.96
N ILE A 111 17.24 -3.76 -3.82
CA ILE A 111 18.63 -3.28 -3.70
C ILE A 111 19.53 -3.99 -4.73
N ARG A 112 19.36 -5.31 -4.93
CA ARG A 112 20.15 -5.99 -5.97
C ARG A 112 19.91 -5.42 -7.37
N GLY A 113 18.66 -5.12 -7.71
CA GLY A 113 18.27 -4.50 -8.98
C GLY A 113 18.83 -3.08 -9.12
N ASP A 114 18.71 -2.26 -8.08
CA ASP A 114 19.27 -0.90 -8.05
C ASP A 114 20.79 -0.92 -8.33
N TRP A 115 21.53 -1.83 -7.69
CA TRP A 115 22.96 -1.96 -7.90
C TRP A 115 23.34 -2.54 -9.28
N GLN A 116 22.44 -3.28 -9.93
CA GLN A 116 22.66 -3.72 -11.31
C GLN A 116 22.59 -2.59 -12.33
N ILE A 117 21.79 -1.56 -12.03
CA ILE A 117 21.63 -0.40 -12.89
C ILE A 117 22.58 0.75 -12.54
N ALA A 118 23.47 0.59 -11.55
CA ALA A 118 24.45 1.61 -11.16
C ALA A 118 25.33 2.10 -12.34
N GLY A 119 25.54 1.27 -13.36
CA GLY A 119 26.24 1.64 -14.59
C GLY A 119 25.58 2.77 -15.39
N TRP A 120 24.29 3.05 -15.17
CA TRP A 120 23.53 4.15 -15.77
C TRP A 120 23.76 5.51 -15.10
N LEU A 121 24.64 5.58 -14.10
CA LEU A 121 25.18 6.85 -13.59
C LEU A 121 26.38 7.35 -14.41
N LEU A 122 26.93 6.53 -15.30
CA LEU A 122 28.09 6.87 -16.10
C LEU A 122 27.68 7.54 -17.43
N PRO A 123 28.54 8.38 -18.04
CA PRO A 123 28.25 9.00 -19.34
C PRO A 123 28.05 8.01 -20.50
N ARG A 124 28.54 6.77 -20.34
CA ARG A 124 28.37 5.69 -21.31
C ARG A 124 27.78 4.46 -20.65
N VAL A 125 26.61 4.03 -21.12
CA VAL A 125 25.84 2.92 -20.56
C VAL A 125 26.00 1.64 -21.40
N PRO A 126 25.81 0.45 -20.81
CA PRO A 126 25.79 -0.80 -21.57
C PRO A 126 24.69 -0.75 -22.64
N GLY A 127 25.04 -1.04 -23.89
CA GLY A 127 24.07 -1.22 -24.98
C GLY A 127 23.60 -2.68 -25.10
N PRO A 128 22.69 -2.96 -26.04
CA PRO A 128 22.30 -4.34 -26.40
C PRO A 128 23.50 -5.13 -26.95
N LEU A 129 23.35 -6.46 -27.01
CA LEU A 129 24.30 -7.31 -27.74
C LEU A 129 24.33 -6.92 -29.23
N GLY A 130 25.52 -6.97 -29.83
CA GLY A 130 25.64 -6.73 -31.27
C GLY A 130 24.99 -7.85 -32.09
N PRO A 131 24.65 -7.61 -33.38
CA PRO A 131 23.91 -8.54 -34.23
C PRO A 131 24.54 -9.94 -34.40
N ASN A 132 25.83 -10.11 -34.05
CA ASN A 132 26.55 -11.39 -34.12
C ASN A 132 27.03 -11.91 -32.75
N GLY A 133 26.42 -11.47 -31.64
CA GLY A 133 26.85 -11.85 -30.28
C GLY A 133 28.16 -11.17 -29.83
N SER A 134 28.68 -10.21 -30.59
CA SER A 134 29.85 -9.41 -30.23
C SER A 134 29.58 -8.57 -28.98
N LYS A 135 30.62 -8.32 -28.16
CA LYS A 135 30.54 -7.48 -26.95
C LYS A 135 29.77 -6.19 -27.22
N ALA A 136 28.72 -5.96 -26.44
CA ALA A 136 27.90 -4.76 -26.49
C ALA A 136 28.78 -3.50 -26.47
N LYS A 137 28.62 -2.64 -27.48
CA LYS A 137 29.25 -1.31 -27.45
C LYS A 137 28.52 -0.48 -26.40
N ARG A 138 29.28 0.26 -25.59
CA ARG A 138 28.67 1.23 -24.68
C ARG A 138 28.13 2.39 -25.51
N GLN A 139 26.89 2.77 -25.23
CA GLN A 139 26.21 3.91 -25.87
C GLN A 139 26.27 5.13 -24.95
N LEU A 140 26.07 6.33 -25.52
CA LEU A 140 25.91 7.53 -24.69
C LEU A 140 24.69 7.36 -23.79
N ASN A 141 24.79 7.85 -22.55
CA ASN A 141 23.72 7.77 -21.59
C ASN A 141 22.55 8.67 -22.03
N PRO A 142 21.36 8.14 -22.34
CA PRO A 142 20.21 8.95 -22.74
C PRO A 142 19.45 9.52 -21.52
N LEU A 143 19.84 9.15 -20.30
CA LEU A 143 19.11 9.53 -19.10
C LEU A 143 19.26 11.02 -18.77
N THR A 144 18.17 11.61 -18.30
CA THR A 144 18.16 12.98 -17.76
C THR A 144 18.89 13.04 -16.42
N ALA A 145 19.27 14.25 -15.99
CA ALA A 145 19.84 14.47 -14.66
C ALA A 145 18.89 14.00 -13.55
N LEU A 146 17.58 14.18 -13.72
CA LEU A 146 16.56 13.72 -12.78
C LEU A 146 16.53 12.19 -12.67
N SER A 147 16.55 11.48 -13.79
CA SER A 147 16.58 10.01 -13.81
C SER A 147 17.86 9.46 -13.16
N MET A 148 19.01 10.07 -13.44
CA MET A 148 20.26 9.72 -12.77
C MET A 148 20.22 9.99 -11.25
N TRP A 149 19.57 11.08 -10.83
CA TRP A 149 19.33 11.37 -9.42
C TRP A 149 18.47 10.31 -8.74
N LYS A 150 17.36 9.87 -9.37
CA LYS A 150 16.51 8.79 -8.85
C LYS A 150 17.33 7.50 -8.62
N ILE A 151 18.19 7.13 -9.57
CA ILE A 151 19.10 5.96 -9.44
C ILE A 151 20.10 6.18 -8.29
N LEU A 152 20.74 7.33 -8.23
CA LEU A 152 21.71 7.66 -7.18
C LEU A 152 21.06 7.63 -5.79
N ASP A 153 19.85 8.15 -5.64
CA ASP A 153 19.12 8.17 -4.38
C ASP A 153 18.77 6.75 -3.91
N ASN A 154 18.36 5.84 -4.80
CA ASN A 154 18.15 4.43 -4.46
C ASN A 154 19.43 3.77 -3.93
N LEU A 155 20.57 3.98 -4.61
CA LEU A 155 21.86 3.46 -4.15
C LEU A 155 22.24 4.06 -2.78
N ARG A 156 22.10 5.37 -2.62
CA ARG A 156 22.35 6.08 -1.35
C ARG A 156 21.50 5.51 -0.22
N ARG A 157 20.18 5.31 -0.43
CA ARG A 157 19.27 4.73 0.58
C ARG A 157 19.75 3.37 1.05
N SER A 158 20.24 2.52 0.15
CA SER A 158 20.79 1.20 0.53
C SER A 158 22.07 1.28 1.38
N LEU A 159 22.83 2.38 1.29
CA LEU A 159 24.06 2.63 2.05
C LEU A 159 23.81 3.30 3.41
N VAL A 160 22.60 3.84 3.66
CA VAL A 160 22.28 4.51 4.94
C VAL A 160 22.44 3.57 6.15
N PRO A 161 21.82 2.38 6.20
CA PRO A 161 21.95 1.52 7.38
C PRO A 161 23.41 1.14 7.68
N PRO A 162 24.22 0.66 6.69
CA PRO A 162 25.64 0.41 6.92
C PRO A 162 26.42 1.63 7.39
N SER A 163 26.14 2.80 6.82
CA SER A 163 26.84 4.05 7.19
C SER A 163 26.53 4.46 8.63
N LEU A 164 25.28 4.32 9.08
CA LEU A 164 24.88 4.61 10.46
C LEU A 164 25.54 3.66 11.45
N ILE A 165 25.68 2.37 11.12
CA ILE A 165 26.43 1.43 11.97
C ILE A 165 27.89 1.83 12.05
N VAL A 166 28.55 2.07 10.92
CA VAL A 166 29.95 2.46 10.90
C VAL A 166 30.18 3.75 11.69
N LEU A 167 29.29 4.74 11.55
CA LEU A 167 29.34 5.98 12.29
C LEU A 167 29.20 5.76 13.80
N LEU A 168 28.24 4.92 14.20
CA LEU A 168 27.96 4.65 15.61
C LEU A 168 29.09 3.84 16.25
N THR A 169 29.48 2.72 15.66
CA THR A 169 30.53 1.85 16.20
C THR A 169 31.91 2.48 16.10
N GLY A 170 32.17 3.21 15.02
CA GLY A 170 33.42 3.96 14.85
C GLY A 170 33.53 5.08 15.89
N GLY A 171 32.42 5.78 16.13
CA GLY A 171 32.29 6.77 17.18
C GLY A 171 32.52 6.22 18.58
N TRP A 172 31.96 5.05 18.90
CA TRP A 172 32.11 4.43 20.21
C TRP A 172 33.49 3.84 20.50
N LEU A 173 34.18 3.33 19.48
CA LEU A 173 35.43 2.59 19.68
C LEU A 173 36.70 3.40 19.41
N PHE A 174 36.65 4.38 18.51
CA PHE A 174 37.86 5.02 17.99
C PHE A 174 37.85 6.55 18.05
N ALA A 175 36.70 7.19 18.24
CA ALA A 175 36.63 8.63 18.20
C ALA A 175 37.11 9.27 19.53
N PRO A 176 37.78 10.43 19.47
CA PRO A 176 38.22 11.16 20.67
C PRO A 176 37.08 11.89 21.38
N VAL A 177 35.88 11.94 20.78
CA VAL A 177 34.67 12.58 21.31
C VAL A 177 33.81 11.54 22.00
N SER A 178 33.08 11.93 23.05
CA SER A 178 32.25 11.02 23.83
C SER A 178 31.25 10.21 23.00
N ALA A 179 31.06 8.93 23.35
CA ALA A 179 30.05 8.05 22.76
C ALA A 179 28.63 8.67 22.77
N LEU A 180 28.30 9.50 23.76
CA LEU A 180 27.01 10.17 23.83
C LEU A 180 26.75 11.05 22.59
N PHE A 181 27.78 11.76 22.10
CA PHE A 181 27.66 12.60 20.90
C PHE A 181 27.27 11.76 19.68
N TRP A 182 27.94 10.64 19.45
CA TRP A 182 27.67 9.76 18.31
C TRP A 182 26.30 9.08 18.43
N THR A 183 25.92 8.67 19.63
CA THR A 183 24.58 8.14 19.93
C THR A 183 23.50 9.18 19.61
N LEU A 184 23.66 10.42 20.07
CA LEU A 184 22.72 11.51 19.80
C LEU A 184 22.72 11.93 18.32
N LEU A 185 23.87 11.87 17.63
CA LEU A 185 23.96 12.18 16.22
C LEU A 185 23.16 11.17 15.38
N VAL A 186 23.34 9.87 15.62
CA VAL A 186 22.61 8.82 14.90
C VAL A 186 21.12 8.86 15.24
N ALA A 187 20.77 9.04 16.52
CA ALA A 187 19.38 9.23 16.91
C ALA A 187 18.79 10.48 16.23
N GLY A 188 19.53 11.58 16.19
CA GLY A 188 19.16 12.82 15.51
C GLY A 188 18.88 12.60 14.03
N VAL A 189 19.78 11.95 13.29
CA VAL A 189 19.58 11.67 11.85
C VAL A 189 18.29 10.90 11.59
N VAL A 190 17.92 9.96 12.48
CA VAL A 190 16.73 9.12 12.31
C VAL A 190 15.45 9.82 12.78
N PHE A 191 15.47 10.55 13.90
CA PHE A 191 14.29 11.17 14.47
C PHE A 191 14.01 12.59 13.96
N LEU A 192 15.01 13.32 13.48
CA LEU A 192 14.88 14.74 13.12
C LEU A 192 13.77 15.00 12.08
N PRO A 193 13.64 14.24 10.97
CA PRO A 193 12.57 14.48 10.01
C PRO A 193 11.18 14.32 10.65
N THR A 194 11.00 13.31 11.50
CA THR A 194 9.76 13.04 12.22
C THR A 194 9.43 14.15 13.21
N LEU A 195 10.42 14.60 13.98
CA LEU A 195 10.25 15.65 14.98
C LEU A 195 9.94 17.00 14.33
N LEU A 196 10.57 17.31 13.19
CA LEU A 196 10.26 18.51 12.41
C LEU A 196 8.85 18.47 11.84
N GLY A 197 8.42 17.32 11.29
CA GLY A 197 7.04 17.14 10.81
C GLY A 197 6.02 17.35 11.93
N ALA A 198 6.25 16.73 13.09
CA ALA A 198 5.42 16.90 14.27
C ALA A 198 5.38 18.36 14.78
N ALA A 199 6.52 19.05 14.76
CA ALA A 199 6.59 20.46 15.13
C ALA A 199 5.80 21.34 14.16
N ILE A 200 5.90 21.08 12.86
CA ILE A 200 5.14 21.81 11.83
C ILE A 200 3.64 21.57 12.00
N GLU A 201 3.19 20.33 12.20
CA GLU A 201 1.77 20.02 12.48
C GLU A 201 1.28 20.70 13.75
N LEU A 202 2.09 20.71 14.80
CA LEU A 202 1.74 21.37 16.06
C LEU A 202 1.60 22.89 15.87
N MET A 203 2.51 23.52 15.13
CA MET A 203 2.49 24.96 14.84
C MET A 203 1.35 25.36 13.91
N ARG A 204 0.99 24.51 12.93
CA ARG A 204 -0.09 24.76 11.96
C ARG A 204 -1.46 24.35 12.51
N LYS A 205 -1.82 24.89 13.68
CA LYS A 205 -3.16 24.70 14.26
C LYS A 205 -4.22 25.42 13.42
N PRO A 206 -5.30 24.75 12.97
CA PRO A 206 -6.45 25.42 12.37
C PRO A 206 -7.15 26.37 13.35
N GLU A 207 -7.59 27.54 12.88
CA GLU A 207 -8.22 28.57 13.74
C GLU A 207 -9.46 28.05 14.48
N GLU A 208 -10.31 27.32 13.77
CA GLU A 208 -11.60 26.79 14.26
C GLU A 208 -11.50 25.58 15.21
N ARG A 209 -10.30 25.02 15.40
CA ARG A 209 -10.11 23.78 16.18
C ARG A 209 -9.67 24.08 17.61
N ASP A 210 -10.25 23.41 18.60
CA ASP A 210 -9.79 23.49 19.99
C ASP A 210 -8.38 22.92 20.19
N TRP A 211 -7.61 23.51 21.11
CA TRP A 211 -6.23 23.10 21.41
C TRP A 211 -6.12 21.66 21.92
N LEU A 212 -7.05 21.21 22.76
CA LEU A 212 -7.05 19.83 23.27
C LEU A 212 -7.27 18.82 22.13
N VAL A 213 -8.20 19.11 21.23
CA VAL A 213 -8.47 18.28 20.05
C VAL A 213 -7.26 18.29 19.11
N HIS A 214 -6.65 19.46 18.90
CA HIS A 214 -5.44 19.59 18.08
C HIS A 214 -4.27 18.77 18.64
N LEU A 215 -4.01 18.83 19.96
CA LEU A 215 -2.94 18.07 20.61
C LEU A 215 -3.19 16.55 20.55
N ILE A 216 -4.42 16.11 20.78
CA ILE A 216 -4.78 14.68 20.70
C ILE A 216 -4.58 14.16 19.27
N LEU A 217 -5.03 14.92 18.26
CA LEU A 217 -4.90 14.54 16.85
C LEU A 217 -3.43 14.55 16.40
N THR A 218 -2.67 15.58 16.76
CA THR A 218 -1.23 15.69 16.44
C THR A 218 -0.41 14.60 17.11
N SER A 219 -0.74 14.24 18.36
CA SER A 219 -0.09 13.12 19.06
C SER A 219 -0.39 11.79 18.37
N LYS A 220 -1.64 11.57 17.94
CA LYS A 220 -2.03 10.38 17.19
C LYS A 220 -1.32 10.31 15.83
N SER A 221 -1.26 11.40 15.06
CA SER A 221 -0.58 11.45 13.76
C SER A 221 0.92 11.19 13.88
N THR A 222 1.56 11.70 14.94
CA THR A 222 3.00 11.59 15.16
C THR A 222 3.44 10.22 15.71
N SER A 223 2.54 9.50 16.40
CA SER A 223 2.86 8.23 17.07
C SER A 223 3.42 7.16 16.13
N ARG A 224 2.84 7.02 14.92
CA ARG A 224 3.25 6.03 13.92
C ARG A 224 4.64 6.35 13.35
N PRO A 225 4.93 7.57 12.83
CA PRO A 225 6.26 7.96 12.41
C PRO A 225 7.35 7.75 13.47
N ILE A 226 7.09 8.11 14.74
CA ILE A 226 8.06 7.89 15.84
C ILE A 226 8.39 6.41 15.99
N MET A 227 7.38 5.54 15.96
CA MET A 227 7.60 4.10 16.09
C MET A 227 8.35 3.50 14.90
N LEU A 228 8.14 4.01 13.67
CA LEU A 228 8.93 3.60 12.50
C LEU A 228 10.39 4.04 12.63
N SER A 229 10.65 5.25 13.13
CA SER A 229 12.01 5.73 13.43
C SER A 229 12.69 4.90 14.51
N LEU A 230 11.96 4.52 15.57
CA LEU A 230 12.46 3.62 16.60
C LEU A 230 12.77 2.22 16.05
N LEU A 231 11.87 1.65 15.23
CA LEU A 231 12.09 0.37 14.56
C LEU A 231 13.31 0.41 13.63
N THR A 232 13.56 1.53 12.96
CA THR A 232 14.76 1.73 12.14
C THR A 232 16.04 1.57 12.96
N LEU A 233 16.08 2.06 14.20
CA LEU A 233 17.23 1.89 15.10
C LEU A 233 17.35 0.47 15.66
N ILE A 234 16.21 -0.13 16.04
CA ILE A 234 16.15 -1.51 16.56
C ILE A 234 16.67 -2.51 15.54
N LEU A 235 16.23 -2.35 14.29
CA LEU A 235 16.48 -3.30 13.20
C LEU A 235 17.77 -2.98 12.42
N LEU A 236 18.48 -1.90 12.80
CA LEU A 236 19.64 -1.36 12.09
C LEU A 236 20.74 -2.41 11.78
N PRO A 237 21.16 -3.31 12.69
CA PRO A 237 22.16 -4.34 12.38
C PRO A 237 21.69 -5.34 11.34
N TYR A 238 20.44 -5.76 11.44
CA TYR A 238 19.87 -6.70 10.50
C TYR A 238 19.65 -6.05 9.12
N ASP A 239 19.11 -4.83 9.09
CA ASP A 239 18.99 -4.03 7.85
C ASP A 239 20.34 -3.83 7.17
N THR A 240 21.39 -3.55 7.94
CA THR A 240 22.77 -3.42 7.45
C THR A 240 23.26 -4.71 6.79
N LEU A 241 23.05 -5.86 7.42
CA LEU A 241 23.41 -7.15 6.84
C LEU A 241 22.66 -7.40 5.52
N ILE A 242 21.35 -7.11 5.49
CA ILE A 242 20.52 -7.28 4.28
C ILE A 242 21.02 -6.38 3.15
N CYS A 243 21.29 -5.10 3.42
CA CYS A 243 21.81 -4.15 2.45
C CYS A 243 23.19 -4.59 1.93
N LEU A 244 24.16 -4.85 2.82
CA LEU A 244 25.50 -5.26 2.43
C LEU A 244 25.50 -6.59 1.66
N ASN A 245 24.65 -7.54 2.04
CA ASN A 245 24.55 -8.80 1.31
C ASN A 245 24.02 -8.60 -0.11
N ALA A 246 23.02 -7.74 -0.29
CA ALA A 246 22.49 -7.41 -1.61
C ALA A 246 23.55 -6.71 -2.48
N ILE A 247 24.23 -5.70 -1.92
CA ILE A 247 25.30 -4.94 -2.58
C ILE A 247 26.43 -5.87 -3.02
N LEU A 248 26.96 -6.66 -2.09
CA LEU A 248 28.08 -7.57 -2.35
C LEU A 248 27.70 -8.64 -3.37
N ARG A 249 26.52 -9.25 -3.25
CA ARG A 249 26.05 -10.25 -4.22
C ARG A 249 25.89 -9.66 -5.61
N SER A 250 25.33 -8.45 -5.74
CA SER A 250 25.21 -7.78 -7.04
C SER A 250 26.58 -7.44 -7.61
N GLY A 251 27.46 -6.80 -6.83
CA GLY A 251 28.81 -6.46 -7.25
C GLY A 251 29.62 -7.69 -7.69
N VAL A 252 29.65 -8.75 -6.87
CA VAL A 252 30.38 -9.98 -7.19
C VAL A 252 29.82 -10.66 -8.44
N ARG A 253 28.49 -10.71 -8.59
CA ARG A 253 27.87 -11.32 -9.76
C ARG A 253 28.09 -10.51 -11.03
N MET A 254 28.07 -9.19 -10.97
CA MET A 254 28.27 -8.35 -12.15
C MET A 254 29.74 -8.34 -12.59
N LEU A 255 30.66 -8.21 -11.64
CA LEU A 255 32.09 -8.03 -11.93
C LEU A 255 32.78 -9.35 -12.24
N PHE A 256 32.48 -10.41 -11.50
CA PHE A 256 33.24 -11.66 -11.57
C PHE A 256 32.44 -12.82 -12.17
N THR A 257 31.30 -13.21 -11.58
CA THR A 257 30.67 -14.49 -11.96
C THR A 257 29.79 -14.43 -13.20
N ARG A 258 29.15 -13.27 -13.44
CA ARG A 258 28.19 -13.00 -14.53
C ARG A 258 27.08 -14.03 -14.68
N ARG A 259 26.69 -14.69 -13.59
CA ARG A 259 25.67 -15.74 -13.55
C ARG A 259 24.56 -15.40 -12.55
N GLY A 260 23.33 -15.77 -12.89
CA GLY A 260 22.18 -15.64 -11.99
C GLY A 260 21.84 -14.19 -11.61
N LEU A 261 22.08 -13.24 -12.52
CA LEU A 261 21.76 -11.83 -12.32
C LEU A 261 20.24 -11.60 -12.25
N LEU A 262 19.47 -12.37 -13.02
CA LEU A 262 18.00 -12.32 -13.07
C LEU A 262 17.30 -13.23 -12.04
N LEU A 263 18.02 -13.77 -11.05
CA LEU A 263 17.39 -14.63 -10.04
C LEU A 263 16.41 -13.82 -9.17
N TRP A 264 15.11 -13.95 -9.48
CA TRP A 264 14.02 -13.26 -8.78
C TRP A 264 13.72 -13.85 -7.40
N HIS A 265 13.72 -15.18 -7.29
CA HIS A 265 13.59 -15.93 -6.04
C HIS A 265 14.88 -16.65 -5.69
N MET A 266 15.36 -16.46 -4.45
CA MET A 266 16.51 -17.18 -3.91
C MET A 266 16.06 -18.17 -2.84
N ARG A 267 16.81 -19.27 -2.65
CA ARG A 267 16.59 -20.20 -1.53
C ARG A 267 16.57 -19.49 -0.17
N SER A 268 17.41 -18.48 0.02
CA SER A 268 17.40 -17.66 1.24
C SER A 268 16.08 -16.92 1.45
N TYR A 269 15.37 -16.56 0.38
CA TYR A 269 14.05 -15.94 0.51
C TYR A 269 13.00 -16.94 0.96
N ALA A 270 13.04 -18.19 0.46
CA ALA A 270 12.12 -19.22 0.91
C ALA A 270 12.27 -19.48 2.43
N ASN A 271 13.52 -19.61 2.90
CA ASN A 271 13.80 -19.81 4.32
C ASN A 271 13.35 -18.61 5.17
N ARG A 272 13.74 -17.39 4.78
CA ARG A 272 13.36 -16.16 5.50
C ARG A 272 11.86 -15.94 5.53
N ASN A 273 11.18 -16.17 4.41
CA ASN A 273 9.73 -15.99 4.31
C ASN A 273 8.94 -17.05 5.09
N ALA A 274 9.59 -18.17 5.45
CA ALA A 274 9.02 -19.23 6.27
C ALA A 274 9.23 -19.00 7.78
N CYS A 275 9.99 -17.99 8.22
CA CYS A 275 10.17 -17.68 9.64
C CYS A 275 8.83 -17.36 10.31
N ARG A 276 8.44 -18.12 11.34
CA ARG A 276 7.21 -17.92 12.11
C ARG A 276 7.43 -17.89 13.61
N THR A 277 8.40 -18.64 14.10
CA THR A 277 8.66 -18.81 15.54
C THR A 277 9.70 -17.82 16.05
N LEU A 278 9.75 -17.61 17.36
CA LEU A 278 10.75 -16.75 17.97
C LEU A 278 12.18 -17.24 17.67
N SER A 279 12.41 -18.57 17.71
CA SER A 279 13.71 -19.17 17.36
C SER A 279 14.11 -18.90 15.92
N ASP A 280 13.17 -18.94 14.97
CA ASP A 280 13.46 -18.61 13.57
C ASP A 280 13.97 -17.17 13.43
N PHE A 281 13.37 -16.24 14.17
CA PHE A 281 13.78 -14.84 14.16
C PHE A 281 15.14 -14.63 14.82
N PHE A 282 15.47 -15.35 15.90
CA PHE A 282 16.82 -15.33 16.46
C PHE A 282 17.87 -15.86 15.47
N MET A 283 17.53 -16.90 14.71
CA MET A 283 18.42 -17.45 13.67
C MET A 283 18.55 -16.54 12.46
N GLU A 284 17.46 -15.91 11.99
CA GLU A 284 17.50 -15.00 10.85
C GLU A 284 18.19 -13.66 11.21
N MET A 285 17.90 -13.11 12.39
CA MET A 285 18.38 -11.80 12.83
C MET A 285 19.60 -11.88 13.76
N TRP A 286 20.31 -13.01 13.77
CA TRP A 286 21.43 -13.32 14.67
C TRP A 286 22.50 -12.22 14.75
N ILE A 287 22.71 -11.46 13.67
CA ILE A 287 23.74 -10.43 13.58
C ILE A 287 23.54 -9.33 14.61
N ALA A 288 22.30 -8.98 14.94
CA ALA A 288 21.99 -7.92 15.88
C ALA A 288 22.44 -8.24 17.32
N PRO A 289 22.02 -9.38 17.93
CA PRO A 289 22.51 -9.76 19.25
C PRO A 289 24.02 -10.05 19.27
N VAL A 290 24.58 -10.67 18.22
CA VAL A 290 26.03 -10.94 18.17
C VAL A 290 26.83 -9.64 18.12
N LEU A 291 26.45 -8.69 17.27
CA LEU A 291 27.11 -7.39 17.20
C LEU A 291 27.00 -6.64 18.54
N ALA A 292 25.83 -6.67 19.18
CA ALA A 292 25.63 -6.07 20.49
C ALA A 292 26.55 -6.67 21.56
N MET A 293 26.66 -7.99 21.63
CA MET A 293 27.55 -8.67 22.60
C MET A 293 29.03 -8.38 22.35
N VAL A 294 29.46 -8.41 21.09
CA VAL A 294 30.86 -8.12 20.73
C VAL A 294 31.24 -6.69 21.09
N LEU A 295 30.38 -5.71 20.80
CA LEU A 295 30.62 -4.31 21.14
C LEU A 295 30.57 -4.07 22.65
N ALA A 296 29.62 -4.70 23.35
CA ALA A 296 29.54 -4.63 24.82
C ALA A 296 30.83 -5.15 25.46
N LEU A 297 31.34 -6.29 24.97
CA LEU A 297 32.59 -6.88 25.46
C LEU A 297 33.79 -5.98 25.14
N ALA A 298 33.87 -5.43 23.92
CA ALA A 298 34.95 -4.53 23.54
C ALA A 298 35.01 -3.27 24.44
N LEU A 299 33.85 -2.65 24.68
CA LEU A 299 33.72 -1.47 25.54
C LEU A 299 34.00 -1.79 27.02
N TRP A 300 33.62 -2.99 27.47
CA TRP A 300 33.92 -3.47 28.81
C TRP A 300 35.43 -3.67 29.02
N ILE A 301 36.11 -4.33 28.06
CA ILE A 301 37.56 -4.56 28.11
C ILE A 301 38.33 -3.25 28.09
N SER A 302 37.87 -2.25 27.33
CA SER A 302 38.47 -0.91 27.32
C SER A 302 38.21 -0.10 28.60
N GLN A 303 37.52 -0.67 29.61
CA GLN A 303 37.11 -0.01 30.86
C GLN A 303 36.41 1.34 30.62
N SER A 304 35.66 1.45 29.53
CA SER A 304 35.07 2.72 29.15
C SER A 304 33.84 3.00 30.00
N ALA A 305 33.85 4.10 30.76
CA ALA A 305 32.67 4.61 31.46
C ALA A 305 31.53 4.97 30.49
N GLU A 306 31.82 5.01 29.19
CA GLU A 306 30.86 5.32 28.12
C GLU A 306 29.91 4.17 27.78
N LEU A 307 30.12 2.98 28.35
CA LEU A 307 29.21 1.84 28.18
C LEU A 307 27.76 2.20 28.52
N LEU A 308 27.54 3.09 29.50
CA LEU A 308 26.21 3.57 29.87
C LEU A 308 25.49 4.30 28.72
N PHE A 309 26.23 5.03 27.88
CA PHE A 309 25.66 5.77 26.74
C PHE A 309 25.43 4.87 25.52
N CYS A 310 26.16 3.77 25.41
CA CYS A 310 25.97 2.75 24.36
C CYS A 310 24.87 1.74 24.71
N ALA A 311 24.67 1.48 26.01
CA ALA A 311 23.78 0.45 26.54
C ALA A 311 22.36 0.47 25.95
N PRO A 312 21.68 1.62 25.75
CA PRO A 312 20.34 1.62 25.15
C PRO A 312 20.30 0.97 23.77
N PHE A 313 21.24 1.31 22.89
CA PHE A 313 21.31 0.73 21.54
C PHE A 313 21.71 -0.74 21.56
N LEU A 314 22.68 -1.10 22.40
CA LEU A 314 23.10 -2.49 22.58
C LEU A 314 21.94 -3.36 23.06
N LEU A 315 21.15 -2.87 24.01
CA LEU A 315 19.93 -3.53 24.46
C LEU A 315 18.92 -3.65 23.31
N LEU A 316 18.59 -2.56 22.60
CA LEU A 316 17.66 -2.61 21.47
C LEU A 316 18.05 -3.67 20.43
N TRP A 317 19.35 -3.81 20.12
CA TRP A 317 19.85 -4.80 19.17
C TRP A 317 19.76 -6.22 19.70
N LEU A 318 19.99 -6.43 21.01
CA LEU A 318 19.83 -7.73 21.67
C LEU A 318 18.38 -8.24 21.61
N ILE A 319 17.40 -7.36 21.84
CA ILE A 319 15.96 -7.69 21.79
C ILE A 319 15.35 -7.56 20.39
N SER A 320 16.10 -7.10 19.38
CA SER A 320 15.58 -6.91 18.02
C SER A 320 14.93 -8.16 17.41
N PRO A 321 15.41 -9.41 17.63
CA PRO A 321 14.72 -10.59 17.10
C PRO A 321 13.35 -10.81 17.75
N VAL A 322 13.23 -10.52 19.05
CA VAL A 322 11.96 -10.59 19.80
C VAL A 322 10.97 -9.58 19.24
N ILE A 323 11.42 -8.35 19.01
CA ILE A 323 10.59 -7.28 18.45
C ILE A 323 10.17 -7.63 17.02
N GLY A 324 11.12 -8.07 16.17
CA GLY A 324 10.86 -8.50 14.80
C GLY A 324 9.85 -9.63 14.71
N TRP A 325 9.94 -10.61 15.60
CA TRP A 325 8.96 -11.68 15.74
C TRP A 325 7.59 -11.12 16.18
N TRP A 326 7.55 -10.35 17.28
CA TRP A 326 6.31 -9.85 17.88
C TRP A 326 5.49 -8.96 16.94
N ILE A 327 6.14 -8.13 16.12
CA ILE A 327 5.44 -7.33 15.11
C ILE A 327 4.92 -8.19 13.95
N SER A 328 5.60 -9.29 13.66
CA SER A 328 5.29 -10.19 12.54
C SER A 328 4.29 -11.30 12.86
N ILE A 329 3.82 -11.38 14.12
CA ILE A 329 2.79 -12.35 14.52
C ILE A 329 1.50 -12.04 13.75
N PRO A 330 0.92 -13.04 13.04
CA PRO A 330 -0.38 -12.88 12.41
C PRO A 330 -1.45 -12.52 13.46
N LEU A 331 -2.14 -11.41 13.23
CA LEU A 331 -3.34 -11.07 13.96
C LEU A 331 -4.48 -11.86 13.34
N SER A 332 -5.14 -12.70 14.15
CA SER A 332 -6.41 -13.29 13.72
C SER A 332 -7.41 -12.15 13.51
N PRO A 333 -8.20 -12.15 12.41
CA PRO A 333 -9.30 -11.21 12.28
C PRO A 333 -10.18 -11.37 13.53
N PRO A 334 -10.56 -10.27 14.20
CA PRO A 334 -11.42 -10.38 15.36
C PRO A 334 -12.70 -11.11 14.92
N VAL A 335 -12.96 -12.27 15.50
CA VAL A 335 -14.30 -12.85 15.46
C VAL A 335 -15.17 -11.83 16.17
N LEU A 336 -16.03 -11.14 15.43
CA LEU A 336 -16.94 -10.15 15.99
C LEU A 336 -17.93 -10.89 16.87
N ASP A 337 -17.58 -11.05 18.15
CA ASP A 337 -18.46 -11.62 19.15
C ASP A 337 -19.47 -10.55 19.59
N LEU A 338 -20.45 -10.32 18.70
CA LEU A 338 -21.52 -9.36 18.93
C LEU A 338 -22.31 -9.79 20.17
N THR A 339 -22.45 -8.87 21.12
CA THR A 339 -23.32 -9.10 22.28
C THR A 339 -24.76 -9.35 21.82
N VAL A 340 -25.58 -9.96 22.69
CA VAL A 340 -27.00 -10.20 22.39
C VAL A 340 -27.71 -8.89 22.03
N ASP A 341 -27.43 -7.82 22.76
CA ASP A 341 -28.02 -6.49 22.51
C ASP A 341 -27.57 -5.88 21.19
N GLN A 342 -26.28 -6.01 20.84
CA GLN A 342 -25.76 -5.55 19.55
C GLN A 342 -26.39 -6.33 18.39
N ARG A 343 -26.51 -7.66 18.54
CA ARG A 343 -27.15 -8.52 17.53
C ARG A 343 -28.63 -8.18 17.39
N LEU A 344 -29.33 -7.95 18.49
CA LEU A 344 -30.74 -7.55 18.48
C LEU A 344 -30.92 -6.19 17.81
N PHE A 345 -30.08 -5.21 18.13
CA PHE A 345 -30.07 -3.89 17.50
C PHE A 345 -29.87 -4.01 15.99
N LEU A 346 -28.83 -4.73 15.55
CA LEU A 346 -28.51 -4.88 14.13
C LEU A 346 -29.63 -5.62 13.36
N ARG A 347 -30.17 -6.71 13.91
CA ARG A 347 -31.30 -7.43 13.29
C ARG A 347 -32.56 -6.58 13.23
N THR A 348 -32.85 -5.83 14.29
CA THR A 348 -34.02 -4.92 14.32
C THR A 348 -33.87 -3.83 13.27
N SER A 349 -32.69 -3.21 13.18
CA SER A 349 -32.39 -2.19 12.18
C SER A 349 -32.50 -2.76 10.77
N ALA A 350 -31.87 -3.91 10.48
CA ALA A 350 -31.94 -4.56 9.17
C ALA A 350 -33.39 -4.90 8.77
N ARG A 351 -34.20 -5.46 9.68
CA ARG A 351 -35.62 -5.77 9.40
C ARG A 351 -36.45 -4.51 9.18
N ARG A 352 -36.21 -3.44 9.94
CA ARG A 352 -36.88 -2.14 9.75
C ARG A 352 -36.48 -1.48 8.43
N THR A 353 -35.21 -1.56 8.03
CA THR A 353 -34.73 -1.07 6.75
C THR A 353 -35.35 -1.86 5.59
N TRP A 354 -35.38 -3.20 5.65
CA TRP A 354 -36.02 -3.99 4.59
C TRP A 354 -37.53 -3.73 4.49
N ARG A 355 -38.20 -3.39 5.61
CA ARG A 355 -39.62 -3.04 5.60
C ARG A 355 -39.96 -1.88 4.64
N PHE A 356 -39.02 -0.98 4.37
CA PHE A 356 -39.19 0.05 3.33
C PHE A 356 -39.49 -0.61 1.98
N PHE A 357 -38.65 -1.54 1.53
CA PHE A 357 -38.84 -2.24 0.26
C PHE A 357 -40.10 -3.11 0.29
N ALA A 358 -40.31 -3.86 1.36
CA ALA A 358 -41.50 -4.71 1.51
C ALA A 358 -42.83 -3.94 1.43
N GLN A 359 -42.83 -2.68 1.88
CA GLN A 359 -44.03 -1.84 1.88
C GLN A 359 -44.23 -1.08 0.57
N PHE A 360 -43.15 -0.57 -0.04
CA PHE A 360 -43.24 0.34 -1.17
C PHE A 360 -42.95 -0.30 -2.54
N VAL A 361 -42.33 -1.48 -2.58
CA VAL A 361 -42.07 -2.22 -3.83
C VAL A 361 -43.22 -3.19 -4.08
N GLY A 362 -44.31 -2.66 -4.63
CA GLY A 362 -45.53 -3.42 -4.89
C GLY A 362 -46.01 -3.35 -6.33
N PRO A 363 -47.12 -4.04 -6.67
CA PRO A 363 -47.72 -4.02 -8.00
C PRO A 363 -48.09 -2.62 -8.49
N GLN A 364 -48.46 -1.71 -7.58
CA GLN A 364 -48.87 -0.33 -7.94
C GLN A 364 -47.74 0.49 -8.55
N ASP A 365 -46.50 0.20 -8.14
CA ASP A 365 -45.27 0.86 -8.60
C ASP A 365 -44.47 -0.09 -9.52
N ASN A 366 -45.16 -1.04 -10.16
CA ASN A 366 -44.58 -2.05 -11.05
C ASN A 366 -43.39 -2.82 -10.46
N TRP A 367 -43.38 -3.02 -9.14
CA TRP A 367 -42.28 -3.66 -8.41
C TRP A 367 -40.94 -2.91 -8.54
N LEU A 368 -41.00 -1.59 -8.72
CA LEU A 368 -39.86 -0.69 -8.68
C LEU A 368 -39.87 0.10 -7.36
N PRO A 369 -38.71 0.31 -6.71
CA PRO A 369 -38.62 1.09 -5.48
C PRO A 369 -38.78 2.59 -5.75
N PRO A 370 -39.50 3.33 -4.89
CA PRO A 370 -39.49 4.79 -4.97
C PRO A 370 -38.13 5.36 -4.55
N ASP A 371 -37.86 6.59 -4.98
CA ASP A 371 -36.61 7.30 -4.71
C ASP A 371 -36.49 7.68 -3.23
N ASN A 372 -37.58 8.19 -2.66
CA ASN A 372 -37.67 8.48 -1.25
C ASN A 372 -39.10 8.40 -0.72
N PHE A 373 -39.20 8.14 0.57
CA PHE A 373 -40.40 8.32 1.37
C PHE A 373 -40.11 9.38 2.43
N GLN A 374 -40.93 10.41 2.47
CA GLN A 374 -40.91 11.43 3.50
C GLN A 374 -42.05 11.17 4.47
N GLU A 375 -41.74 11.01 5.76
CA GLU A 375 -42.75 10.79 6.81
C GLU A 375 -43.24 12.11 7.41
N TYR A 376 -42.32 13.04 7.66
CA TYR A 376 -42.59 14.37 8.22
C TYR A 376 -42.22 15.46 7.20
N PRO A 377 -43.03 16.53 7.03
CA PRO A 377 -44.24 16.87 7.77
C PRO A 377 -45.50 16.07 7.40
N ALA A 378 -45.50 15.39 6.25
CA ALA A 378 -46.58 14.50 5.84
C ALA A 378 -46.04 13.32 5.01
N PRO A 379 -46.72 12.15 5.04
CA PRO A 379 -46.37 10.98 4.23
C PRO A 379 -46.43 11.29 2.73
N VAL A 380 -45.28 11.35 2.07
CA VAL A 380 -45.15 11.56 0.62
C VAL A 380 -44.17 10.55 0.04
N ILE A 381 -44.60 9.85 -1.01
CA ILE A 381 -43.77 8.93 -1.78
C ILE A 381 -43.37 9.63 -3.08
N ALA A 382 -42.08 9.70 -3.38
CA ALA A 382 -41.63 10.08 -4.70
C ALA A 382 -41.69 8.86 -5.63
N SER A 383 -42.76 8.74 -6.42
CA SER A 383 -42.98 7.65 -7.39
C SER A 383 -42.06 7.72 -8.61
N ARG A 384 -40.76 7.85 -8.36
CA ARG A 384 -39.69 7.78 -9.36
C ARG A 384 -38.59 6.84 -8.88
N THR A 385 -37.82 6.25 -9.78
CA THR A 385 -36.73 5.33 -9.44
C THR A 385 -35.51 5.56 -10.31
N SER A 386 -34.36 5.10 -9.83
CA SER A 386 -33.08 5.12 -10.53
C SER A 386 -32.52 3.71 -10.69
N PRO A 387 -31.56 3.49 -11.61
CA PRO A 387 -30.88 2.21 -11.75
C PRO A 387 -30.25 1.72 -10.42
N THR A 388 -29.66 2.63 -9.63
CA THR A 388 -29.14 2.30 -8.28
C THR A 388 -30.25 1.80 -7.37
N ASN A 389 -31.37 2.52 -7.28
CA ASN A 389 -32.46 2.16 -6.37
C ASN A 389 -33.02 0.77 -6.72
N ILE A 390 -33.19 0.48 -8.02
CA ILE A 390 -33.62 -0.83 -8.51
C ILE A 390 -32.63 -1.93 -8.06
N GLY A 391 -31.33 -1.73 -8.30
CA GLY A 391 -30.30 -2.67 -7.87
C GLY A 391 -30.30 -2.92 -6.36
N MET A 392 -30.43 -1.84 -5.57
CA MET A 392 -30.51 -1.92 -4.11
C MET A 392 -31.76 -2.66 -3.63
N SER A 393 -32.90 -2.53 -4.30
CA SER A 393 -34.11 -3.28 -3.94
C SER A 393 -33.96 -4.79 -4.15
N LEU A 394 -33.34 -5.20 -5.27
CA LEU A 394 -33.06 -6.60 -5.55
C LEU A 394 -32.13 -7.21 -4.48
N LEU A 395 -31.09 -6.48 -4.09
CA LEU A 395 -30.19 -6.92 -3.01
C LEU A 395 -30.83 -6.87 -1.63
N ALA A 396 -31.75 -5.95 -1.38
CA ALA A 396 -32.50 -5.91 -0.13
C ALA A 396 -33.39 -7.16 0.02
N ASP A 397 -34.00 -7.63 -1.07
CA ASP A 397 -34.79 -8.86 -1.07
C ASP A 397 -33.91 -10.11 -0.93
N LEU A 398 -32.73 -10.16 -1.56
CA LEU A 398 -31.74 -11.22 -1.33
C LEU A 398 -31.29 -11.25 0.13
N ALA A 399 -30.94 -10.09 0.71
CA ALA A 399 -30.56 -9.99 2.11
C ALA A 399 -31.70 -10.42 3.04
N ALA A 400 -32.95 -10.10 2.71
CA ALA A 400 -34.09 -10.57 3.47
C ALA A 400 -34.20 -12.10 3.44
N TYR A 401 -33.98 -12.73 2.28
CA TYR A 401 -33.91 -14.18 2.21
C TYR A 401 -32.79 -14.74 3.10
N ASP A 402 -31.58 -14.18 3.03
CA ASP A 402 -30.42 -14.61 3.85
C ASP A 402 -30.66 -14.45 5.36
N PHE A 403 -31.36 -13.38 5.77
CA PHE A 403 -31.74 -13.17 7.17
C PHE A 403 -32.94 -14.03 7.61
N GLY A 404 -33.59 -14.77 6.70
CA GLY A 404 -34.78 -15.57 6.98
C GLY A 404 -36.05 -14.74 7.17
N TYR A 405 -36.07 -13.52 6.63
CA TYR A 405 -37.18 -12.57 6.68
C TYR A 405 -38.33 -12.95 5.73
N ILE A 406 -37.99 -13.60 4.63
CA ILE A 406 -38.87 -14.13 3.59
C ILE A 406 -38.37 -15.51 3.15
N CYS A 407 -39.24 -16.33 2.56
CA CYS A 407 -38.86 -17.61 2.00
C CYS A 407 -38.28 -17.47 0.58
N ALA A 408 -37.56 -18.49 0.12
CA ALA A 408 -36.98 -18.52 -1.22
C ALA A 408 -38.02 -18.27 -2.34
N GLY A 409 -39.22 -18.84 -2.22
CA GLY A 409 -40.28 -18.65 -3.21
C GLY A 409 -40.75 -17.19 -3.32
N GLU A 410 -40.84 -16.48 -2.20
CA GLU A 410 -41.21 -15.07 -2.17
C GLU A 410 -40.10 -14.19 -2.75
N PHE A 411 -38.85 -14.46 -2.39
CA PHE A 411 -37.69 -13.79 -2.98
C PHE A 411 -37.67 -13.93 -4.51
N LEU A 412 -37.77 -15.16 -5.03
CA LEU A 412 -37.78 -15.42 -6.47
C LEU A 412 -38.93 -14.71 -7.18
N ARG A 413 -40.10 -14.63 -6.53
CA ARG A 413 -41.27 -13.91 -7.06
C ARG A 413 -41.00 -12.41 -7.17
N LEU A 414 -40.46 -11.78 -6.12
CA LEU A 414 -40.14 -10.35 -6.10
C LEU A 414 -39.06 -10.02 -7.14
N ALA A 415 -37.93 -10.74 -7.12
CA ALA A 415 -36.83 -10.53 -8.06
C ALA A 415 -37.28 -10.70 -9.51
N LYS A 416 -38.04 -11.76 -9.82
CA LYS A 416 -38.60 -11.99 -11.16
C LYS A 416 -39.49 -10.84 -11.62
N ASN A 417 -40.35 -10.35 -10.74
CA ASN A 417 -41.26 -9.25 -11.07
C ASN A 417 -40.50 -7.96 -11.36
N THR A 418 -39.52 -7.60 -10.53
CA THR A 418 -38.68 -6.41 -10.74
C THR A 418 -37.86 -6.52 -12.03
N LEU A 419 -37.20 -7.67 -12.29
CA LEU A 419 -36.44 -7.90 -13.52
C LEU A 419 -37.33 -7.84 -14.77
N ALA A 420 -38.52 -8.46 -14.73
CA ALA A 420 -39.48 -8.39 -15.83
C ALA A 420 -39.99 -6.96 -16.08
N THR A 421 -40.06 -6.11 -15.06
CA THR A 421 -40.36 -4.68 -15.25
C THR A 421 -39.16 -3.95 -15.87
N MET A 422 -37.93 -4.23 -15.43
CA MET A 422 -36.72 -3.63 -16.00
C MET A 422 -36.55 -3.91 -17.49
N GLU A 423 -37.00 -5.07 -17.97
CA GLU A 423 -37.02 -5.40 -19.40
C GLU A 423 -37.94 -4.49 -20.24
N LYS A 424 -38.97 -3.91 -19.61
CA LYS A 424 -39.94 -3.01 -20.27
C LYS A 424 -39.51 -1.54 -20.28
N LEU A 425 -38.53 -1.17 -19.46
CA LEU A 425 -38.06 0.22 -19.38
C LEU A 425 -37.34 0.63 -20.67
N GLU A 426 -37.62 1.83 -21.15
CA GLU A 426 -36.93 2.42 -22.30
C GLU A 426 -35.43 2.60 -21.99
N ARG A 427 -34.57 2.29 -22.95
CA ARG A 427 -33.11 2.36 -22.78
C ARG A 427 -32.46 3.14 -23.91
N TYR A 428 -31.42 3.88 -23.60
CA TYR A 428 -30.57 4.51 -24.59
C TYR A 428 -29.31 3.67 -24.82
N ARG A 429 -29.18 3.06 -26.01
CA ARG A 429 -28.02 2.22 -26.38
C ARG A 429 -27.71 1.13 -25.34
N GLY A 430 -28.75 0.52 -24.77
CA GLY A 430 -28.63 -0.51 -23.74
C GLY A 430 -28.50 0.01 -22.30
N HIS A 431 -28.28 1.31 -22.08
CA HIS A 431 -28.24 1.93 -20.76
C HIS A 431 -29.62 2.37 -20.30
N PHE A 432 -29.89 2.21 -19.01
CA PHE A 432 -31.06 2.81 -18.38
C PHE A 432 -30.87 4.33 -18.21
N TYR A 433 -31.94 5.10 -18.43
CA TYR A 433 -32.02 6.49 -17.99
C TYR A 433 -31.93 6.61 -16.47
N ASN A 434 -31.54 7.80 -16.00
CA ASN A 434 -31.35 8.05 -14.58
C ASN A 434 -32.65 7.97 -13.76
N TRP A 435 -33.77 8.36 -14.37
CA TRP A 435 -35.04 8.50 -13.67
C TRP A 435 -36.18 7.92 -14.50
N TYR A 436 -36.99 7.07 -13.87
CA TYR A 436 -38.27 6.59 -14.40
C TYR A 436 -39.37 6.88 -13.40
N ASP A 437 -40.57 7.18 -13.90
CA ASP A 437 -41.78 7.13 -13.09
C ASP A 437 -42.16 5.67 -12.82
N THR A 438 -42.32 5.30 -11.54
CA THR A 438 -42.53 3.90 -11.13
C THR A 438 -43.87 3.34 -11.58
N ARG A 439 -44.87 4.19 -11.85
CA ARG A 439 -46.24 3.78 -12.19
C ARG A 439 -46.44 3.66 -13.70
N THR A 440 -45.88 4.60 -14.44
CA THR A 440 -46.04 4.70 -15.90
C THR A 440 -44.89 4.08 -16.69
N LEU A 441 -43.76 3.76 -16.04
CA LEU A 441 -42.53 3.24 -16.64
C LEU A 441 -41.85 4.20 -17.62
N LYS A 442 -42.30 5.46 -17.69
CA LYS A 442 -41.76 6.47 -18.61
C LYS A 442 -40.49 7.10 -18.03
N PRO A 443 -39.45 7.33 -18.86
CA PRO A 443 -38.32 8.15 -18.46
C PRO A 443 -38.77 9.56 -18.09
N LEU A 444 -38.20 10.11 -17.01
CA LEU A 444 -38.49 11.48 -16.56
C LEU A 444 -37.56 12.49 -17.24
N CYS A 445 -38.06 13.71 -17.44
CA CYS A 445 -37.25 14.83 -17.94
C CYS A 445 -36.49 15.53 -16.80
N PRO A 446 -35.22 15.96 -17.01
CA PRO A 446 -34.41 15.74 -18.21
C PRO A 446 -33.93 14.28 -18.32
N GLN A 447 -33.93 13.75 -19.55
CA GLN A 447 -33.44 12.40 -19.83
C GLN A 447 -31.91 12.43 -19.96
N TYR A 448 -31.22 11.70 -19.09
CA TYR A 448 -29.78 11.50 -19.17
C TYR A 448 -29.40 10.13 -18.60
N ILE A 449 -28.16 9.74 -18.84
CA ILE A 449 -27.58 8.48 -18.34
C ILE A 449 -26.52 8.83 -17.31
N SER A 450 -26.61 8.19 -16.15
CA SER A 450 -25.58 8.23 -15.13
C SER A 450 -24.73 6.99 -15.23
N SER A 451 -23.44 7.18 -15.50
CA SER A 451 -22.45 6.10 -15.48
C SER A 451 -22.30 5.52 -14.07
N VAL A 452 -22.46 6.36 -13.03
CA VAL A 452 -22.42 5.95 -11.62
C VAL A 452 -23.58 5.01 -11.31
N ASP A 453 -24.82 5.39 -11.64
CA ASP A 453 -25.99 4.55 -11.37
C ASP A 453 -25.99 3.26 -12.21
N SER A 454 -25.49 3.34 -13.45
CA SER A 454 -25.27 2.16 -14.27
C SER A 454 -24.25 1.20 -13.63
N GLY A 455 -23.13 1.74 -13.12
CA GLY A 455 -22.11 0.96 -12.42
C GLY A 455 -22.64 0.32 -11.14
N ASN A 456 -23.38 1.08 -10.32
CA ASN A 456 -24.03 0.57 -9.11
C ASN A 456 -25.01 -0.56 -9.42
N LEU A 457 -25.86 -0.40 -10.44
CA LEU A 457 -26.77 -1.44 -10.87
C LEU A 457 -26.03 -2.71 -11.30
N VAL A 458 -24.96 -2.58 -12.10
CA VAL A 458 -24.14 -3.74 -12.51
C VAL A 458 -23.52 -4.44 -11.30
N GLY A 459 -22.97 -3.69 -10.34
CA GLY A 459 -22.45 -4.24 -9.09
C GLY A 459 -23.52 -5.00 -8.29
N CYS A 460 -24.74 -4.45 -8.24
CA CYS A 460 -25.87 -5.12 -7.60
C CYS A 460 -26.27 -6.41 -8.34
N LEU A 461 -26.34 -6.39 -9.68
CA LEU A 461 -26.70 -7.56 -10.47
C LEU A 461 -25.63 -8.66 -10.40
N LEU A 462 -24.34 -8.33 -10.35
CA LEU A 462 -23.27 -9.31 -10.14
C LEU A 462 -23.37 -9.97 -8.77
N THR A 463 -23.73 -9.19 -7.74
CA THR A 463 -23.96 -9.73 -6.40
C THR A 463 -25.20 -10.63 -6.36
N LEU A 464 -26.29 -10.19 -7.00
CA LEU A 464 -27.53 -10.98 -7.13
C LEU A 464 -27.31 -12.26 -7.95
N GLN A 465 -26.39 -12.27 -8.91
CA GLN A 465 -26.05 -13.47 -9.69
C GLN A 465 -25.35 -14.54 -8.84
N ALA A 466 -24.58 -14.12 -7.83
CA ALA A 466 -23.80 -15.01 -6.98
C ALA A 466 -24.65 -15.65 -5.85
N GLY A 467 -25.68 -14.95 -5.38
CA GLY A 467 -26.66 -15.46 -4.42
C GLY A 467 -27.78 -16.22 -5.11
#